data_AF-A0A197K220-F1
#
_entry.id   AF-A0A197K220-F1
#
_cell.length_a   1.000
_cell.length_b   1.000
_cell.length_c   1.000
_cell.angle_alpha   90.00
_cell.angle_beta   90.00
_cell.angle_gamma   90.00
#
_symmetry.space_group_name_H-M   'P 1'
#
loop_
_entity.id
_entity.type
_entity.pdbx_description
1 polymer ?
#
loop_
_entity_poly.entity_id
_entity_poly.type
_entity_poly.pdbx_seq_one_letter_code
_entity_poly.pdbx_strand_id
1 'polypeptide(L)'
;MAQAVKDGADGLEGDLHLTADGEIIVMHDPSLDRTTNGTGLIKDRPWHGYIDGLKSKKEPHVGVPRCIDVLAFLAQDGNEKVWWNIDIKMNNSPWLLLSMFSKLIEDHFPGRDFSSQIVLGLWHPKFLAAADKYLPRFSRVHIGFSLPIAREHFPPSTVDGYSINFMVLSTPAGRQFVKDMQAAGKKIMTWTVNDPVEAREAVKMGVDYILTDRTKVLSNVLHEFETLGNDGVELKYAAEAFDTWSRWSKYAFWRTLIWMFLTVKFNSATKQLDLEPEEKILVK
;
A
#
# COMPACT_ATOMS: atom_id res chain seq x y z
N MET A 1 -8.70 -7.65 -8.52
CA MET A 1 -7.43 -8.40 -8.43
C MET A 1 -7.17 -9.23 -9.68
N ALA A 2 -7.91 -10.31 -9.95
CA ALA A 2 -7.67 -11.14 -11.16
C ALA A 2 -7.65 -10.35 -12.48
N GLN A 3 -8.52 -9.34 -12.65
CA GLN A 3 -8.50 -8.48 -13.83
C GLN A 3 -7.20 -7.67 -13.96
N ALA A 4 -6.63 -7.18 -12.84
CA ALA A 4 -5.39 -6.42 -12.87
C ALA A 4 -4.23 -7.28 -13.39
N VAL A 5 -4.14 -8.54 -12.95
CA VAL A 5 -3.14 -9.51 -13.46
C VAL A 5 -3.36 -9.77 -14.96
N LYS A 6 -4.62 -9.94 -15.40
CA LYS A 6 -4.95 -10.10 -16.84
C LYS A 6 -4.57 -8.87 -17.68
N ASP A 7 -4.65 -7.68 -17.11
CA ASP A 7 -4.23 -6.44 -17.74
C ASP A 7 -2.70 -6.27 -17.76
N GLY A 8 -1.94 -7.25 -17.22
CA GLY A 8 -0.48 -7.25 -17.19
C GLY A 8 0.13 -6.57 -15.96
N ALA A 9 -0.65 -6.32 -14.91
CA ALA A 9 -0.07 -5.84 -13.65
C ALA A 9 0.83 -6.93 -13.05
N ASP A 10 2.05 -6.56 -12.71
CA ASP A 10 2.98 -7.49 -12.06
C ASP A 10 2.45 -7.90 -10.67
N GLY A 11 1.80 -6.96 -9.96
CA GLY A 11 1.39 -7.16 -8.58
C GLY A 11 0.03 -6.56 -8.23
N LEU A 12 -0.44 -6.94 -7.06
CA LEU A 12 -1.68 -6.52 -6.42
C LEU A 12 -1.36 -5.66 -5.21
N GLU A 13 -2.28 -4.76 -4.85
CA GLU A 13 -2.25 -4.04 -3.58
C GLU A 13 -3.59 -4.23 -2.86
N GLY A 14 -3.55 -4.26 -1.53
CA GLY A 14 -4.77 -4.18 -0.74
C GLY A 14 -4.52 -4.06 0.76
N ASP A 15 -5.47 -3.44 1.45
CA ASP A 15 -5.40 -3.18 2.88
C ASP A 15 -6.11 -4.26 3.70
N LEU A 16 -5.58 -4.58 4.87
CA LEU A 16 -6.18 -5.57 5.77
C LEU A 16 -6.95 -4.92 6.93
N HIS A 17 -8.11 -5.51 7.23
CA HIS A 17 -8.85 -5.28 8.47
C HIS A 17 -9.30 -6.59 9.10
N LEU A 18 -9.47 -6.56 10.42
CA LEU A 18 -10.00 -7.67 11.20
C LEU A 18 -11.48 -7.45 11.50
N THR A 19 -12.31 -8.47 11.27
CA THR A 19 -13.73 -8.49 11.66
C THR A 19 -13.88 -8.75 13.17
N ALA A 20 -15.09 -8.56 13.70
CA ALA A 20 -15.37 -8.77 15.12
C ALA A 20 -15.18 -10.23 15.59
N ASP A 21 -15.35 -11.19 14.68
CA ASP A 21 -15.19 -12.63 14.89
C ASP A 21 -13.83 -13.18 14.41
N GLY A 22 -12.88 -12.30 14.06
CA GLY A 22 -11.49 -12.68 13.83
C GLY A 22 -11.12 -13.08 12.40
N GLU A 23 -11.95 -12.80 11.40
CA GLU A 23 -11.60 -13.00 10.00
C GLU A 23 -10.79 -11.81 9.46
N ILE A 24 -9.76 -12.10 8.66
CA ILE A 24 -8.95 -11.06 7.99
C ILE A 24 -9.54 -10.82 6.61
N ILE A 25 -10.02 -9.60 6.36
CA ILE A 25 -10.59 -9.18 5.07
C ILE A 25 -9.71 -8.16 4.36
N VAL A 26 -9.86 -8.09 3.04
CA VAL A 26 -9.17 -7.10 2.20
C VAL A 26 -10.13 -5.98 1.81
N MET A 27 -9.94 -4.80 2.41
CA MET A 27 -10.75 -3.62 2.17
C MET A 27 -10.01 -2.36 2.60
N HIS A 28 -10.06 -1.29 1.80
CA HIS A 28 -9.36 -0.06 2.13
C HIS A 28 -9.91 0.65 3.37
N ASP A 29 -11.21 0.94 3.37
CA ASP A 29 -11.83 1.72 4.44
C ASP A 29 -12.06 0.84 5.68
N PRO A 30 -11.98 1.42 6.89
CA PRO A 30 -12.39 0.71 8.11
C PRO A 30 -13.91 0.53 8.22
N SER A 31 -14.68 1.10 7.27
CA SER A 31 -16.15 1.06 7.22
C SER A 31 -16.61 0.44 5.91
N LEU A 32 -17.73 -0.28 5.97
CA LEU A 32 -18.33 -1.00 4.85
C LEU A 32 -19.09 -0.06 3.89
N ASP A 33 -19.42 1.14 4.36
CA ASP A 33 -20.45 2.02 3.80
C ASP A 33 -20.09 2.54 2.40
N ARG A 34 -18.82 2.86 2.12
CA ARG A 34 -18.46 3.50 0.84
C ARG A 34 -18.57 2.54 -0.34
N THR A 35 -18.10 1.30 -0.18
CA THR A 35 -17.85 0.39 -1.30
C THR A 35 -18.78 -0.81 -1.33
N THR A 36 -19.55 -1.07 -0.28
CA THR A 36 -20.48 -2.20 -0.19
C THR A 36 -21.91 -1.75 0.09
N ASN A 37 -22.86 -2.68 -0.02
CA ASN A 37 -24.25 -2.50 0.41
C ASN A 37 -24.46 -2.66 1.94
N GLY A 38 -23.40 -2.87 2.73
CA GLY A 38 -23.46 -2.93 4.20
C GLY A 38 -23.13 -1.60 4.87
N THR A 39 -23.21 -1.56 6.21
CA THR A 39 -22.96 -0.35 7.01
C THR A 39 -22.22 -0.64 8.32
N GLY A 40 -21.46 0.35 8.78
CA GLY A 40 -20.72 0.33 10.04
C GLY A 40 -19.24 -0.03 9.89
N LEU A 41 -18.54 -0.02 11.02
CA LEU A 41 -17.12 -0.32 11.08
C LEU A 41 -16.88 -1.83 11.01
N ILE A 42 -15.88 -2.25 10.24
CA ILE A 42 -15.52 -3.66 10.03
C ILE A 42 -15.22 -4.35 11.37
N LYS A 43 -14.47 -3.68 12.26
CA LYS A 43 -14.11 -4.21 13.59
C LYS A 43 -15.31 -4.51 14.50
N ASP A 44 -16.49 -3.95 14.19
CA ASP A 44 -17.72 -4.08 14.99
C ASP A 44 -18.73 -5.03 14.32
N ARG A 45 -18.35 -5.71 13.22
CA ARG A 45 -19.22 -6.60 12.45
C ARG A 45 -18.57 -7.98 12.30
N PRO A 46 -19.32 -9.08 12.49
CA PRO A 46 -18.80 -10.42 12.21
C PRO A 46 -18.71 -10.64 10.70
N TRP A 47 -17.77 -11.49 10.29
CA TRP A 47 -17.76 -12.05 8.95
C TRP A 47 -18.98 -12.94 8.74
N HIS A 48 -19.14 -13.92 9.64
CA HIS A 48 -20.17 -14.94 9.51
C HIS A 48 -21.57 -14.37 9.77
N GLY A 49 -22.44 -14.46 8.76
CA GLY A 49 -23.83 -13.99 8.84
C GLY A 49 -24.00 -12.48 8.68
N TYR A 50 -22.95 -11.75 8.28
CA TYR A 50 -23.07 -10.34 7.92
C TYR A 50 -22.18 -9.97 6.72
N ILE A 51 -20.86 -9.88 6.91
CA ILE A 51 -19.96 -9.39 5.84
C ILE A 51 -19.91 -10.38 4.66
N ASP A 52 -19.99 -11.69 4.92
CA ASP A 52 -20.03 -12.75 3.91
C ASP A 52 -21.19 -12.63 2.91
N GLY A 53 -22.29 -11.99 3.30
CA GLY A 53 -23.43 -11.69 2.44
C GLY A 53 -23.36 -10.38 1.65
N LEU A 54 -22.38 -9.51 1.94
CA LEU A 54 -22.29 -8.19 1.32
C LEU A 54 -21.77 -8.25 -0.11
N LYS A 55 -22.16 -7.25 -0.90
CA LYS A 55 -21.72 -7.06 -2.28
C LYS A 55 -21.19 -5.65 -2.51
N SER A 56 -20.22 -5.52 -3.41
CA SER A 56 -19.70 -4.23 -3.86
C SER A 56 -20.83 -3.40 -4.49
N LYS A 57 -20.80 -2.09 -4.29
CA LYS A 57 -21.74 -1.15 -4.93
C LYS A 57 -21.49 -0.96 -6.42
N LYS A 58 -20.24 -1.12 -6.86
CA LYS A 58 -19.88 -1.09 -8.28
C LYS A 58 -19.97 -2.47 -8.89
N GLU A 59 -20.36 -2.50 -10.16
CA GLU A 59 -20.33 -3.71 -10.98
C GLU A 59 -18.89 -4.18 -11.26
N PRO A 60 -18.65 -5.50 -11.39
CA PRO A 60 -19.60 -6.57 -11.10
C PRO A 60 -19.81 -6.67 -9.58
N HIS A 61 -21.06 -6.70 -9.11
CA HIS A 61 -21.40 -6.76 -7.67
C HIS A 61 -20.82 -8.01 -6.97
N VAL A 62 -19.57 -7.95 -6.52
CA VAL A 62 -18.80 -9.06 -5.95
C VAL A 62 -18.76 -9.02 -4.42
N GLY A 63 -18.52 -10.18 -3.81
CA GLY A 63 -18.36 -10.28 -2.35
C GLY A 63 -17.09 -9.58 -1.85
N VAL A 64 -17.07 -9.29 -0.55
CA VAL A 64 -15.87 -8.77 0.12
C VAL A 64 -14.81 -9.89 0.16
N PRO A 65 -13.62 -9.70 -0.41
CA PRO A 65 -12.58 -10.73 -0.39
C PRO A 65 -11.97 -10.88 1.01
N ARG A 66 -11.75 -12.12 1.44
CA ARG A 66 -10.90 -12.43 2.59
C ARG A 66 -9.44 -12.50 2.19
N CYS A 67 -8.56 -12.36 3.18
CA CYS A 67 -7.14 -12.61 3.02
C CYS A 67 -6.86 -14.02 2.48
N ILE A 68 -7.59 -15.04 2.96
CA ILE A 68 -7.43 -16.42 2.50
C ILE A 68 -7.75 -16.58 1.00
N ASP A 69 -8.72 -15.81 0.49
CA ASP A 69 -9.11 -15.86 -0.93
C ASP A 69 -7.97 -15.32 -1.82
N VAL A 70 -7.24 -14.30 -1.35
CA VAL A 70 -6.06 -13.76 -2.05
C VAL A 70 -4.87 -14.71 -1.96
N LEU A 71 -4.61 -15.31 -0.78
CA LEU A 71 -3.57 -16.33 -0.62
C LEU A 71 -3.81 -17.53 -1.54
N ALA A 72 -5.08 -17.98 -1.64
CA ALA A 72 -5.48 -19.05 -2.54
C ALA A 72 -5.28 -18.66 -4.01
N PHE A 73 -5.58 -17.42 -4.40
CA PHE A 73 -5.30 -16.91 -5.74
C PHE A 73 -3.79 -16.93 -6.06
N LEU A 74 -2.96 -16.43 -5.14
CA LEU A 74 -1.50 -16.48 -5.29
C LEU A 74 -0.97 -17.92 -5.31
N ALA A 75 -1.73 -18.90 -4.81
CA ALA A 75 -1.42 -20.33 -4.80
C ALA A 75 -1.65 -21.09 -6.09
N GLN A 76 -2.35 -20.48 -7.04
CA GLN A 76 -2.63 -21.13 -8.30
C GLN A 76 -1.38 -21.16 -9.17
N ASP A 77 -1.19 -22.27 -9.87
CA ASP A 77 -0.14 -22.44 -10.87
C ASP A 77 -0.20 -21.30 -11.89
N GLY A 78 0.96 -20.73 -12.22
CA GLY A 78 1.09 -19.58 -13.12
C GLY A 78 1.03 -18.21 -12.44
N ASN A 79 0.70 -18.14 -11.14
CA ASN A 79 0.71 -16.89 -10.38
C ASN A 79 1.99 -16.70 -9.52
N GLU A 80 3.03 -17.50 -9.71
CA GLU A 80 4.24 -17.51 -8.86
C GLU A 80 5.00 -16.17 -8.91
N LYS A 81 4.84 -15.41 -9.99
CA LYS A 81 5.43 -14.07 -10.18
C LYS A 81 4.53 -12.93 -9.74
N VAL A 82 3.26 -13.21 -9.45
CA VAL A 82 2.33 -12.18 -8.98
C VAL A 82 2.66 -11.90 -7.52
N TRP A 83 2.93 -10.63 -7.24
CA TRP A 83 3.23 -10.13 -5.91
C TRP A 83 2.03 -9.42 -5.31
N TRP A 84 1.95 -9.37 -3.99
CA TRP A 84 0.90 -8.69 -3.24
C TRP A 84 1.53 -7.79 -2.19
N ASN A 85 1.38 -6.48 -2.40
CA ASN A 85 1.71 -5.47 -1.42
C ASN A 85 0.54 -5.26 -0.46
N ILE A 86 0.76 -5.53 0.82
CA ILE A 86 -0.27 -5.46 1.85
C ILE A 86 -0.16 -4.15 2.61
N ASP A 87 -1.20 -3.31 2.56
CA ASP A 87 -1.25 -2.05 3.30
C ASP A 87 -1.66 -2.28 4.76
N ILE A 88 -0.69 -2.21 5.68
CA ILE A 88 -0.92 -2.37 7.13
C ILE A 88 -1.02 -0.99 7.78
N LYS A 89 -2.27 -0.56 7.98
CA LYS A 89 -2.60 0.75 8.56
C LYS A 89 -2.27 0.86 10.06
N MET A 90 -2.01 2.09 10.49
CA MET A 90 -1.60 2.43 11.86
C MET A 90 -2.62 2.08 12.96
N ASN A 91 -3.90 1.92 12.63
CA ASN A 91 -4.95 1.52 13.57
C ASN A 91 -4.98 0.01 13.84
N ASN A 92 -4.28 -0.80 13.05
CA ASN A 92 -4.17 -2.23 13.31
C ASN A 92 -3.30 -2.52 14.54
N SER A 93 -3.63 -3.61 15.25
CA SER A 93 -2.79 -4.16 16.31
C SER A 93 -1.65 -4.99 15.69
N PRO A 94 -0.37 -4.62 15.89
CA PRO A 94 0.74 -5.31 15.23
C PRO A 94 0.85 -6.79 15.58
N TRP A 95 0.80 -7.09 16.87
CA TRP A 95 0.97 -8.44 17.38
C TRP A 95 -0.21 -9.34 16.99
N LEU A 96 -1.44 -8.81 17.05
CA LEU A 96 -2.62 -9.58 16.69
C LEU A 96 -2.68 -9.84 15.18
N LEU A 97 -2.61 -8.79 14.35
CA LEU A 97 -2.76 -8.95 12.90
C LEU A 97 -1.69 -9.86 12.29
N LEU A 98 -0.41 -9.65 12.64
CA LEU A 98 0.68 -10.43 12.04
C LEU A 98 0.75 -11.86 12.55
N SER A 99 0.39 -12.11 13.82
CA SER A 99 0.28 -13.49 14.33
C SER A 99 -0.88 -14.24 13.67
N MET A 100 -2.04 -13.60 13.50
CA MET A 100 -3.18 -14.20 12.82
C MET A 100 -2.89 -14.44 11.34
N PHE A 101 -2.23 -13.51 10.65
CA PHE A 101 -1.82 -13.69 9.26
C PHE A 101 -0.83 -14.85 9.11
N SER A 102 0.19 -14.93 9.98
CA SER A 102 1.13 -16.05 10.01
C SER A 102 0.41 -17.39 10.24
N LYS A 103 -0.50 -17.43 11.23
CA LYS A 103 -1.28 -18.63 11.54
C LYS A 103 -2.20 -19.03 10.39
N LEU A 104 -2.83 -18.07 9.70
CA LEU A 104 -3.67 -18.32 8.53
C LEU A 104 -2.88 -19.01 7.41
N ILE A 105 -1.64 -18.58 7.15
CA ILE A 105 -0.76 -19.24 6.18
C ILE A 105 -0.41 -20.66 6.64
N GLU A 106 -0.02 -20.83 7.90
CA GLU A 106 0.35 -22.14 8.45
C GLU A 106 -0.81 -23.15 8.39
N ASP A 107 -2.01 -22.73 8.80
CA ASP A 107 -3.19 -23.59 8.90
C ASP A 107 -3.74 -23.99 7.51
N HIS A 108 -3.72 -23.09 6.52
CA HIS A 108 -4.37 -23.30 5.22
C HIS A 108 -3.42 -23.62 4.07
N PHE A 109 -2.13 -23.28 4.19
CA PHE A 109 -1.12 -23.50 3.17
C PHE A 109 0.17 -24.09 3.78
N PRO A 110 0.08 -25.26 4.45
CA PRO A 110 1.21 -25.83 5.17
C PRO A 110 2.40 -26.09 4.25
N GLY A 111 3.58 -25.60 4.65
CA GLY A 111 4.83 -25.74 3.91
C GLY A 111 4.97 -24.80 2.70
N ARG A 112 3.96 -23.99 2.38
CA ARG A 112 4.05 -23.03 1.28
C ARG A 112 4.71 -21.74 1.73
N ASP A 113 5.67 -21.29 0.93
CA ASP A 113 6.39 -20.05 1.19
C ASP A 113 5.84 -18.91 0.32
N PHE A 114 5.25 -17.90 0.97
CA PHE A 114 4.75 -16.69 0.32
C PHE A 114 5.73 -15.53 0.37
N SER A 115 6.90 -15.68 0.99
CA SER A 115 7.81 -14.56 1.29
C SER A 115 8.36 -13.85 0.05
N SER A 116 8.41 -14.53 -1.10
CA SER A 116 8.80 -13.95 -2.39
C SER A 116 7.64 -13.26 -3.12
N GLN A 117 6.39 -13.54 -2.73
CA GLN A 117 5.20 -12.96 -3.35
C GLN A 117 4.61 -11.84 -2.51
N ILE A 118 4.80 -11.82 -1.20
CA ILE A 118 4.11 -10.88 -0.31
C ILE A 118 5.07 -9.84 0.26
N VAL A 119 4.68 -8.58 0.11
CA VAL A 119 5.38 -7.42 0.67
C VAL A 119 4.51 -6.79 1.75
N LEU A 120 5.08 -6.56 2.94
CA LEU A 120 4.40 -5.91 4.05
C LEU A 120 4.60 -4.39 3.97
N GLY A 121 3.52 -3.68 3.66
CA GLY A 121 3.45 -2.22 3.62
C GLY A 121 3.17 -1.61 4.99
N LEU A 122 4.20 -1.01 5.60
CA LEU A 122 4.14 -0.55 6.99
C LEU A 122 3.97 0.98 7.09
N TRP A 123 2.83 1.40 7.61
CA TRP A 123 2.56 2.82 7.90
C TRP A 123 3.20 3.33 9.19
N HIS A 124 3.62 2.44 10.10
CA HIS A 124 4.14 2.83 11.42
C HIS A 124 5.24 1.87 11.91
N PRO A 125 6.34 2.36 12.53
CA PRO A 125 7.47 1.53 12.95
C PRO A 125 7.10 0.47 14.01
N LYS A 126 5.99 0.67 14.73
CA LYS A 126 5.45 -0.29 15.71
C LYS A 126 5.23 -1.71 15.15
N PHE A 127 5.15 -1.87 13.83
CA PHE A 127 4.96 -3.17 13.19
C PHE A 127 6.28 -3.94 12.97
N LEU A 128 7.45 -3.28 13.05
CA LEU A 128 8.74 -3.90 12.75
C LEU A 128 9.01 -5.11 13.66
N ALA A 129 8.90 -4.95 14.98
CA ALA A 129 9.16 -6.02 15.93
C ALA A 129 8.19 -7.22 15.78
N ALA A 130 6.92 -6.95 15.48
CA ALA A 130 5.94 -8.01 15.24
C ALA A 130 6.21 -8.72 13.91
N ALA A 131 6.64 -7.99 12.87
CA ALA A 131 7.04 -8.56 11.59
C ALA A 131 8.29 -9.42 11.73
N ASP A 132 9.27 -9.01 12.55
CA ASP A 132 10.45 -9.83 12.86
C ASP A 132 10.08 -11.14 13.54
N LYS A 133 9.11 -11.10 14.46
CA LYS A 133 8.68 -12.29 15.19
C LYS A 133 7.90 -13.27 14.31
N TYR A 134 6.91 -12.78 13.56
CA TYR A 134 5.93 -13.65 12.90
C TYR A 134 6.20 -13.86 11.41
N LEU A 135 6.81 -12.88 10.73
CA LEU A 135 7.00 -12.89 9.28
C LEU A 135 8.45 -12.47 8.92
N PRO A 136 9.50 -13.08 9.51
CA PRO A 136 10.89 -12.61 9.36
C PRO A 136 11.42 -12.69 7.93
N ARG A 137 10.82 -13.55 7.09
CA ARG A 137 11.26 -13.76 5.70
C ARG A 137 10.57 -12.82 4.71
N PHE A 138 9.48 -12.18 5.11
CA PHE A 138 8.67 -11.35 4.21
C PHE A 138 9.34 -10.00 4.01
N SER A 139 9.35 -9.54 2.76
CA SER A 139 9.87 -8.21 2.42
C SER A 139 9.00 -7.13 3.05
N ARG A 140 9.60 -6.00 3.42
CA ARG A 140 8.90 -4.91 4.10
C ARG A 140 9.19 -3.59 3.43
N VAL A 141 8.16 -2.77 3.25
CA VAL A 141 8.32 -1.41 2.73
C VAL A 141 7.66 -0.41 3.68
N HIS A 142 8.30 0.73 3.88
CA HIS A 142 7.63 1.84 4.57
C HIS A 142 6.65 2.54 3.62
N ILE A 143 5.42 2.75 4.08
CA ILE A 143 4.40 3.52 3.34
C ILE A 143 4.17 4.85 4.02
N GLY A 144 4.29 5.95 3.28
CA GLY A 144 4.12 7.26 3.90
C GLY A 144 4.15 8.48 2.98
N PHE A 145 3.99 9.64 3.63
CA PHE A 145 3.98 10.97 3.00
C PHE A 145 5.14 11.86 3.46
N SER A 146 6.00 11.40 4.36
CA SER A 146 7.01 12.24 5.01
C SER A 146 8.39 11.62 4.87
N LEU A 147 9.24 12.26 4.06
CA LEU A 147 10.63 11.85 3.87
C LEU A 147 11.45 11.90 5.17
N PRO A 148 11.28 12.91 6.06
CA PRO A 148 11.95 12.91 7.37
C PRO A 148 11.55 11.71 8.24
N ILE A 149 10.23 11.43 8.36
CA ILE A 149 9.73 10.28 9.12
C ILE A 149 10.28 8.97 8.54
N ALA A 150 10.29 8.84 7.21
CA ALA A 150 10.85 7.67 6.54
C ALA A 150 12.33 7.46 6.92
N ARG A 151 13.14 8.51 6.89
CA ARG A 151 14.57 8.42 7.25
C ARG A 151 14.80 8.11 8.72
N GLU A 152 14.04 8.73 9.61
CA GLU A 152 14.22 8.63 11.06
C GLU A 152 13.71 7.29 11.60
N HIS A 153 12.51 6.88 11.20
CA HIS A 153 11.82 5.74 11.80
C HIS A 153 11.85 4.47 10.97
N PHE A 154 12.26 4.56 9.70
CA PHE A 154 12.46 3.42 8.81
C PHE A 154 13.80 3.53 8.11
N PRO A 155 14.92 3.54 8.86
CA PRO A 155 16.25 3.58 8.25
C PRO A 155 16.42 2.38 7.30
N PRO A 156 17.25 2.50 6.25
CA PRO A 156 17.43 1.44 5.26
C PRO A 156 17.75 0.06 5.85
N SER A 157 18.35 -0.03 7.03
CA SER A 157 18.62 -1.31 7.70
C SER A 157 17.38 -2.07 8.17
N THR A 158 16.20 -1.45 8.20
CA THR A 158 14.96 -2.03 8.79
C THR A 158 13.90 -2.43 7.77
N VAL A 159 14.04 -1.99 6.51
CA VAL A 159 13.08 -2.19 5.42
C VAL A 159 13.81 -2.48 4.11
N ASP A 160 13.11 -3.10 3.16
CA ASP A 160 13.61 -3.43 1.83
C ASP A 160 13.28 -2.34 0.80
N GLY A 161 12.35 -1.45 1.12
CA GLY A 161 11.95 -0.36 0.24
C GLY A 161 11.04 0.68 0.88
N TYR A 162 10.64 1.65 0.05
CA TYR A 162 9.78 2.76 0.42
C TYR A 162 8.71 2.96 -0.63
N SER A 163 7.45 2.98 -0.20
CA SER A 163 6.28 3.31 -1.01
C SER A 163 5.78 4.70 -0.60
N ILE A 164 6.21 5.72 -1.33
CA ILE A 164 5.96 7.13 -0.96
C ILE A 164 4.96 7.76 -1.92
N ASN A 165 4.11 8.63 -1.38
CA ASN A 165 3.13 9.32 -2.21
C ASN A 165 3.81 10.13 -3.34
N PHE A 166 3.29 10.02 -4.57
CA PHE A 166 3.86 10.63 -5.77
C PHE A 166 4.14 12.12 -5.60
N MET A 167 3.23 12.86 -4.97
CA MET A 167 3.36 14.29 -4.73
C MET A 167 4.60 14.68 -3.95
N VAL A 168 4.98 13.84 -3.01
CA VAL A 168 6.14 14.07 -2.12
C VAL A 168 7.40 13.71 -2.88
N LEU A 169 7.35 12.58 -3.56
CA LEU A 169 8.43 11.97 -4.33
C LEU A 169 8.84 12.82 -5.55
N SER A 170 7.87 13.51 -6.13
CA SER A 170 8.02 14.33 -7.34
C SER A 170 8.75 15.66 -7.09
N THR A 171 8.89 16.09 -5.83
CA THR A 171 9.65 17.29 -5.43
C THR A 171 11.16 17.10 -5.56
N PRO A 172 11.99 18.17 -5.58
CA PRO A 172 13.44 18.03 -5.55
C PRO A 172 13.97 17.19 -4.38
N ALA A 173 13.38 17.36 -3.18
CA ALA A 173 13.73 16.56 -2.01
C ALA A 173 13.34 15.09 -2.18
N GLY A 174 12.19 14.83 -2.80
CA GLY A 174 11.74 13.48 -3.16
C GLY A 174 12.67 12.81 -4.17
N ARG A 175 13.05 13.51 -5.23
CA ARG A 175 14.01 13.01 -6.23
C ARG A 175 15.37 12.69 -5.61
N GLN A 176 15.84 13.51 -4.65
CA GLN A 176 17.06 13.19 -3.90
C GLN A 176 16.88 11.97 -3.01
N PHE A 177 15.72 11.85 -2.34
CA PHE A 177 15.38 10.67 -1.55
C PHE A 177 15.41 9.38 -2.36
N VAL A 178 14.88 9.38 -3.60
CA VAL A 178 14.98 8.22 -4.51
C VAL A 178 16.42 7.79 -4.70
N LYS A 179 17.29 8.73 -5.09
CA LYS A 179 18.71 8.46 -5.33
C LYS A 179 19.40 7.91 -4.09
N ASP A 180 19.17 8.53 -2.93
CA ASP A 180 19.79 8.12 -1.67
C ASP A 180 19.38 6.71 -1.28
N MET A 181 18.09 6.38 -1.39
CA MET A 181 17.57 5.08 -0.98
C MET A 181 17.95 3.98 -1.97
N GLN A 182 17.98 4.26 -3.27
CA GLN A 182 18.49 3.32 -4.28
C GLN A 182 19.99 3.07 -4.12
N ALA A 183 20.78 4.11 -3.79
CA ALA A 183 22.19 3.95 -3.43
C ALA A 183 22.38 3.09 -2.18
N ALA A 184 21.40 3.07 -1.27
CA ALA A 184 21.35 2.15 -0.12
C ALA A 184 20.76 0.76 -0.45
N GLY A 185 20.56 0.44 -1.74
CA GLY A 185 20.04 -0.85 -2.21
C GLY A 185 18.55 -1.05 -1.98
N LYS A 186 17.77 0.03 -1.80
CA LYS A 186 16.34 -0.03 -1.48
C LYS A 186 15.46 0.20 -2.69
N LYS A 187 14.33 -0.49 -2.70
CA LYS A 187 13.29 -0.36 -3.73
C LYS A 187 12.44 0.88 -3.48
N ILE A 188 12.06 1.56 -4.55
CA ILE A 188 11.20 2.75 -4.50
C ILE A 188 9.89 2.48 -5.24
N MET A 189 8.80 2.68 -4.53
CA MET A 189 7.44 2.62 -5.07
C MET A 189 6.78 3.98 -4.93
N THR A 190 5.85 4.28 -5.84
CA THR A 190 5.07 5.52 -5.77
C THR A 190 3.59 5.28 -5.96
N TRP A 191 2.76 6.05 -5.25
CA TRP A 191 1.31 5.88 -5.25
C TRP A 191 0.57 7.22 -5.03
N THR A 192 -0.73 7.33 -5.35
CA THR A 192 -1.45 6.53 -6.36
C THR A 192 -1.37 7.31 -7.66
N VAL A 193 -0.78 6.72 -8.69
CA VAL A 193 -0.50 7.39 -9.97
C VAL A 193 -1.51 6.93 -11.00
N ASN A 194 -2.52 7.77 -11.24
CA ASN A 194 -3.64 7.46 -12.16
C ASN A 194 -3.59 8.28 -13.45
N ASP A 195 -2.81 9.35 -13.47
CA ASP A 195 -2.66 10.23 -14.62
C ASP A 195 -1.45 9.81 -15.47
N PRO A 196 -1.57 9.73 -16.80
CA PRO A 196 -0.47 9.33 -17.68
C PRO A 196 0.73 10.30 -17.64
N VAL A 197 0.51 11.58 -17.37
CA VAL A 197 1.61 12.56 -17.17
C VAL A 197 2.37 12.24 -15.90
N GLU A 198 1.67 11.99 -14.79
CA GLU A 198 2.29 11.58 -13.53
C GLU A 198 3.04 10.25 -13.68
N ALA A 199 2.47 9.30 -14.43
CA ALA A 199 3.11 8.02 -14.74
C ALA A 199 4.41 8.20 -15.52
N ARG A 200 4.42 9.05 -16.55
CA ARG A 200 5.66 9.37 -17.29
C ARG A 200 6.72 9.98 -16.39
N GLU A 201 6.33 10.90 -15.51
CA GLU A 201 7.27 11.49 -14.54
C GLU A 201 7.78 10.46 -13.53
N ALA A 202 6.93 9.55 -13.06
CA ALA A 202 7.34 8.45 -12.19
C ALA A 202 8.38 7.54 -12.85
N VAL A 203 8.18 7.16 -14.11
CA VAL A 203 9.15 6.38 -14.89
C VAL A 203 10.48 7.13 -15.02
N LYS A 204 10.45 8.43 -15.37
CA LYS A 204 11.66 9.25 -15.49
C LYS A 204 12.40 9.44 -14.16
N MET A 205 11.69 9.43 -13.03
CA MET A 205 12.31 9.44 -11.70
C MET A 205 13.07 8.14 -11.39
N GLY A 206 12.85 7.09 -12.16
CA GLY A 206 13.50 5.80 -11.98
C GLY A 206 12.98 5.04 -10.76
N VAL A 207 11.72 5.25 -10.37
CA VAL A 207 11.08 4.41 -9.33
C VAL A 207 11.00 2.97 -9.82
N ASP A 208 11.16 2.00 -8.91
CA ASP A 208 11.06 0.58 -9.25
C ASP A 208 9.61 0.17 -9.55
N TYR A 209 8.63 0.79 -8.87
CA TYR A 209 7.23 0.38 -8.95
C TYR A 209 6.24 1.55 -8.89
N ILE A 210 5.14 1.44 -9.63
CA ILE A 210 4.07 2.45 -9.69
C ILE A 210 2.73 1.79 -9.33
N LEU A 211 2.06 2.27 -8.29
CA LEU A 211 0.73 1.81 -7.90
C LEU A 211 -0.33 2.68 -8.58
N THR A 212 -1.31 2.03 -9.22
CA THR A 212 -2.34 2.68 -10.03
C THR A 212 -3.68 1.95 -9.93
N ASP A 213 -4.78 2.71 -10.00
CA ASP A 213 -6.12 2.18 -10.25
C ASP A 213 -6.39 1.97 -11.75
N ARG A 214 -5.49 2.44 -12.63
CA ARG A 214 -5.64 2.44 -14.09
C ARG A 214 -4.52 1.65 -14.77
N THR A 215 -4.46 0.35 -14.48
CA THR A 215 -3.49 -0.62 -15.01
C THR A 215 -3.25 -0.48 -16.52
N LYS A 216 -4.31 -0.41 -17.31
CA LYS A 216 -4.20 -0.26 -18.78
C LYS A 216 -3.58 1.06 -19.22
N VAL A 217 -3.83 2.15 -18.50
CA VAL A 217 -3.21 3.46 -18.80
C VAL A 217 -1.72 3.39 -18.49
N LEU A 218 -1.34 2.82 -17.34
CA LEU A 218 0.06 2.66 -16.97
C LEU A 218 0.79 1.75 -17.96
N SER A 219 0.21 0.61 -18.33
CA SER A 219 0.77 -0.32 -19.33
C SER A 219 1.08 0.38 -20.66
N ASN A 220 0.15 1.20 -21.16
CA ASN A 220 0.40 1.98 -22.37
C ASN A 220 1.59 2.95 -22.21
N VAL A 221 1.70 3.64 -21.07
CA VAL A 221 2.83 4.53 -20.79
C VAL A 221 4.15 3.75 -20.75
N LEU A 222 4.20 2.61 -20.06
CA LEU A 222 5.41 1.78 -20.01
C LEU A 222 5.83 1.31 -21.41
N HIS A 223 4.87 0.87 -22.23
CA HIS A 223 5.13 0.47 -23.61
C HIS A 223 5.69 1.62 -24.47
N GLU A 224 5.25 2.87 -24.24
CA GLU A 224 5.83 4.03 -24.92
C GLU A 224 7.32 4.23 -24.57
N PHE A 225 7.71 4.03 -23.31
CA PHE A 225 9.11 4.11 -22.90
C PHE A 225 9.94 2.95 -23.47
N GLU A 226 9.40 1.73 -23.50
CA GLU A 226 10.07 0.58 -24.11
C GLU A 226 10.33 0.78 -25.60
N THR A 227 9.40 1.41 -26.31
CA THR A 227 9.46 1.59 -27.77
C THR A 227 10.24 2.82 -28.21
N LEU A 228 10.09 3.94 -27.50
CA LEU A 228 10.67 5.23 -27.91
C LEU A 228 11.91 5.61 -27.10
N GLY A 229 12.15 4.96 -25.95
CA GLY A 229 13.12 5.42 -24.97
C GLY A 229 12.75 6.77 -24.34
N ASN A 230 13.56 7.22 -23.38
CA ASN A 230 13.31 8.48 -22.67
C ASN A 230 13.24 9.68 -23.64
N ASP A 231 14.26 9.84 -24.50
CA ASP A 231 14.36 10.97 -25.42
C ASP A 231 13.19 11.02 -26.41
N GLY A 232 12.75 9.86 -26.90
CA GLY A 232 11.62 9.77 -27.82
C GLY A 232 10.29 10.15 -27.16
N VAL A 233 10.08 9.75 -25.89
CA VAL A 233 8.92 10.19 -25.10
C VAL A 233 8.98 11.70 -24.84
N GLU A 234 10.14 12.27 -24.53
CA GLU A 234 10.28 13.73 -24.33
C GLU A 234 9.95 14.51 -25.60
N LEU A 235 10.46 14.07 -26.75
CA LEU A 235 10.16 14.69 -28.04
C LEU A 235 8.67 14.60 -28.38
N LYS A 236 8.05 13.44 -28.16
CA LYS A 236 6.61 13.22 -28.43
C LYS A 236 5.72 14.17 -27.64
N TYR A 237 6.08 14.48 -26.39
CA TYR A 237 5.29 15.29 -25.47
C TYR A 237 5.87 16.70 -25.23
N ALA A 238 6.80 17.16 -26.06
CA ALA A 238 7.48 18.45 -25.87
C ALA A 238 6.50 19.64 -25.81
N ALA A 239 5.41 19.60 -26.59
CA ALA A 239 4.37 20.63 -26.59
C ALA A 239 3.51 20.65 -25.31
N GLU A 240 3.44 19.53 -24.57
CA GLU A 240 2.72 19.42 -23.30
C GLU A 240 3.55 19.90 -22.11
N ALA A 241 4.85 20.18 -22.31
CA ALA A 241 5.74 20.63 -21.24
C ALA A 241 5.23 21.91 -20.54
N PHE A 242 4.57 22.81 -21.25
CA PHE A 242 3.99 24.02 -20.66
C PHE A 242 2.80 23.71 -19.72
N ASP A 243 1.97 22.71 -20.05
CA ASP A 243 0.87 22.27 -19.20
C ASP A 243 1.39 21.60 -17.92
N THR A 244 2.47 20.80 -18.03
CA THR A 244 3.09 20.19 -16.84
C THR A 244 3.54 21.23 -15.82
N TRP A 245 4.18 22.33 -16.24
CA TRP A 245 4.59 23.43 -15.35
C TRP A 245 3.40 24.05 -14.59
N SER A 246 2.26 24.23 -15.27
CA SER A 246 1.02 24.73 -14.66
C SER A 246 0.41 23.74 -13.64
N ARG A 247 0.65 22.44 -13.82
CA ARG A 247 0.22 21.40 -12.87
C ARG A 247 1.14 21.34 -11.65
N TRP A 248 2.45 21.51 -11.83
CA TRP A 248 3.41 21.58 -10.73
C TRP A 248 3.13 22.73 -9.74
N SER A 249 2.62 23.87 -10.22
CA SER A 249 2.18 24.96 -9.34
C SER A 249 0.93 24.61 -8.52
N LYS A 250 0.00 23.81 -9.06
CA LYS A 250 -1.13 23.24 -8.29
C LYS A 250 -0.66 22.28 -7.21
N TYR A 251 0.36 21.47 -7.49
CA TYR A 251 0.93 20.57 -6.50
C TYR A 251 1.60 21.30 -5.32
N ALA A 252 2.20 22.47 -5.57
CA ALA A 252 2.69 23.35 -4.50
C ALA A 252 1.56 23.86 -3.59
N PHE A 253 0.37 24.12 -4.14
CA PHE A 253 -0.82 24.52 -3.36
C PHE A 253 -1.40 23.36 -2.54
N TRP A 254 -1.55 22.17 -3.13
CA TRP A 254 -2.04 20.99 -2.42
C TRP A 254 -1.07 20.47 -1.35
N ARG A 255 0.24 20.70 -1.49
CA ARG A 255 1.23 20.45 -0.42
C ARG A 255 0.85 21.11 0.90
N THR A 256 0.40 22.37 0.86
CA THR A 256 -0.02 23.11 2.06
C THR A 256 -1.24 22.46 2.71
N LEU A 257 -2.20 21.99 1.90
CA LEU A 257 -3.44 21.37 2.39
C LEU A 257 -3.23 19.96 2.94
N ILE A 258 -2.42 19.13 2.29
CA ILE A 258 -2.06 17.80 2.78
C ILE A 258 -1.27 17.92 4.09
N TRP A 259 -0.33 18.86 4.16
CA TRP A 259 0.41 19.13 5.40
C TRP A 259 -0.53 19.58 6.53
N MET A 260 -1.50 20.45 6.26
CA MET A 260 -2.53 20.83 7.24
C MET A 260 -3.38 19.64 7.69
N PHE A 261 -3.85 18.80 6.75
CA PHE A 261 -4.68 17.63 7.06
C PHE A 261 -3.93 16.57 7.88
N LEU A 262 -2.67 16.30 7.52
CA LEU A 262 -1.80 15.39 8.26
C LEU A 262 -1.47 15.95 9.65
N THR A 263 -1.21 17.25 9.79
CA THR A 263 -0.94 17.87 11.10
C THR A 263 -2.16 17.77 12.03
N VAL A 264 -3.38 17.97 11.50
CA VAL A 264 -4.62 17.80 12.27
C VAL A 264 -4.81 16.34 12.71
N LYS A 265 -4.60 15.36 11.81
CA LYS A 265 -4.74 13.93 12.17
C LYS A 265 -3.63 13.42 13.09
N PHE A 266 -2.38 13.83 12.89
CA PHE A 266 -1.26 13.49 13.77
C PHE A 266 -1.47 14.08 15.17
N ASN A 267 -1.92 15.34 15.29
CA ASN A 267 -2.24 15.94 16.59
C ASN A 267 -3.48 15.33 17.26
N SER A 268 -4.43 14.78 16.51
CA SER A 268 -5.56 14.03 17.10
C SER A 268 -5.16 12.64 17.57
N ALA A 269 -4.21 11.99 16.89
CA ALA A 269 -3.69 10.67 17.27
C ALA A 269 -2.76 10.77 18.49
N THR A 270 -1.99 11.86 18.62
CA THR A 270 -1.22 12.14 19.84
C THR A 270 -2.09 12.50 21.04
N LYS A 271 -3.23 13.19 20.84
CA LYS A 271 -4.21 13.41 21.92
C LYS A 271 -4.95 12.16 22.37
N GLN A 272 -4.95 11.08 21.58
CA GLN A 272 -5.51 9.79 21.98
C GLN A 272 -4.50 8.93 22.78
N LEU A 273 -3.24 9.36 22.90
CA LEU A 273 -2.20 8.69 23.68
C LEU A 273 -2.19 9.08 25.16
N ASP A 274 -2.99 10.08 25.57
CA ASP A 274 -3.06 10.59 26.96
C ASP A 274 -4.27 10.04 27.76
N LEU A 275 -4.88 8.91 27.36
CA LEU A 275 -5.89 8.23 28.17
C LEU A 275 -5.33 6.90 28.73
N GLU A 276 -4.69 7.08 29.89
CA GLU A 276 -4.53 6.20 31.07
C GLU A 276 -3.87 4.80 30.97
N PRO A 277 -2.97 4.46 31.91
CA PRO A 277 -2.45 3.11 32.12
C PRO A 277 -3.37 2.31 33.05
N GLU A 278 -4.12 1.34 32.53
CA GLU A 278 -4.78 0.35 33.40
C GLU A 278 -3.88 -0.85 33.65
N GLU A 279 -3.34 -0.88 34.87
CA GLU A 279 -2.81 -2.06 35.56
C GLU A 279 -3.77 -3.26 35.43
N LYS A 280 -3.27 -4.41 34.95
CA LYS A 280 -3.82 -5.71 35.37
C LYS A 280 -2.70 -6.68 35.72
N ILE A 281 -2.70 -6.95 37.02
CA ILE A 281 -1.82 -7.77 37.83
C ILE A 281 -1.84 -9.24 37.36
N LEU A 282 -0.66 -9.84 37.22
CA LEU A 282 -0.46 -11.28 37.10
C LEU A 282 -0.80 -11.97 38.44
N VAL A 283 -1.63 -13.01 38.43
CA VAL A 283 -1.83 -13.90 39.57
C VAL A 283 -1.73 -15.37 39.12
N LYS A 284 -0.62 -15.98 39.59
CA LYS A 284 -0.14 -17.38 39.54
C LYS A 284 -0.15 -18.13 38.21
#